data_AF-A0AAD3AX31-F1
#
_entry.id   AF-A0AAD3AX31-F1
#
_cell.length_a   1.000
_cell.length_b   1.000
_cell.length_c   1.000
_cell.angle_alpha   90.00
_cell.angle_beta   90.00
_cell.angle_gamma   90.00
#
_symmetry.space_group_name_H-M   'P 1'
#
loop_
_entity.id
_entity.type
_entity.pdbx_description
1 polymer ?
#
loop_
_entity_poly.entity_id
_entity_poly.type
_entity_poly.pdbx_seq_one_letter_code
_entity_poly.pdbx_strand_id
1 'polypeptide(L)'
;MSDIYSFNVQENELIETIKNAYYMQPVISKIDAILAIQDVEIYQNAFNYLYEVIQGSKDEVEKIIKQRKLRGLIKDEKQTAKAVVGNIFPYAVIYIFLKNKEIKNIDQHIYITNKKSAVRGFENVSTIKLGDGEQQKPDCDLIIYSYHTSANISDGNNQEIPYPKCIILSLKTSLRERASQTYKWKLLLEIANDHGSKIKEKYGINYNVPEIPLVCFVTVNFYNEINNPQQRGMLKFFDKAFLAKKLDNEKETDLNRQKSQDFISPLSELVDFVRDFFKP
;
A
#
# COMPACT_ATOMS: atom_id res chain seq x y z
N MET A 1 -30.47 -8.83 2.25
CA MET A 1 -29.37 -8.15 2.94
C MET A 1 -28.28 -9.18 3.15
N SER A 2 -27.16 -9.09 2.42
CA SER A 2 -26.03 -10.00 2.64
C SER A 2 -25.47 -9.75 4.03
N ASP A 3 -25.20 -10.80 4.81
CA ASP A 3 -24.54 -10.65 6.11
C ASP A 3 -23.25 -9.84 5.94
N ILE A 4 -23.19 -8.68 6.58
CA ILE A 4 -22.02 -7.80 6.59
C ILE A 4 -20.92 -8.49 7.40
N TYR A 5 -19.67 -8.43 6.94
CA TYR A 5 -18.55 -8.96 7.71
C TYR A 5 -18.35 -8.17 9.01
N SER A 6 -18.22 -8.87 10.14
CA SER A 6 -17.87 -8.28 11.42
C SER A 6 -16.35 -8.25 11.58
N PHE A 7 -15.78 -7.05 11.66
CA PHE A 7 -14.35 -6.82 11.84
C PHE A 7 -13.83 -7.40 13.16
N ASN A 8 -12.58 -7.87 13.15
CA ASN A 8 -11.91 -8.24 14.38
C ASN A 8 -11.47 -7.02 15.20
N VAL A 9 -10.92 -7.23 16.41
CA VAL A 9 -10.50 -6.15 17.32
C VAL A 9 -9.49 -5.21 16.65
N GLN A 10 -8.46 -5.75 15.99
CA GLN A 10 -7.41 -4.95 15.36
C GLN A 10 -7.93 -4.12 14.17
N GLU A 11 -8.86 -4.67 13.39
CA GLU A 11 -9.51 -3.98 12.28
C GLU A 11 -10.42 -2.85 12.78
N ASN A 12 -11.20 -3.09 13.84
CA ASN A 12 -12.01 -2.06 14.47
C ASN A 12 -11.13 -0.94 15.02
N GLU A 13 -10.04 -1.26 15.72
CA GLU A 13 -9.08 -0.26 16.20
C GLU A 13 -8.48 0.58 15.06
N LEU A 14 -8.19 -0.05 13.92
CA LEU A 14 -7.65 0.62 12.75
C LEU A 14 -8.68 1.56 12.11
N ILE A 15 -9.93 1.11 11.96
CA ILE A 15 -11.05 1.95 11.48
C ILE A 15 -11.25 3.15 12.41
N GLU A 16 -11.30 2.92 13.71
CA GLU A 16 -11.48 4.00 14.69
C GLU A 16 -10.30 4.96 14.71
N THR A 17 -9.06 4.47 14.54
CA THR A 17 -7.89 5.34 14.37
C THR A 17 -8.06 6.27 13.17
N ILE A 18 -8.52 5.73 12.03
CA ILE A 18 -8.73 6.50 10.80
C ILE A 18 -9.89 7.49 10.97
N LYS A 19 -11.01 7.05 11.53
CA LYS A 19 -12.19 7.90 11.79
C LYS A 19 -11.96 8.96 12.86
N ASN A 20 -11.03 8.78 13.79
CA ASN A 20 -10.73 9.80 14.80
C ASN A 20 -9.62 10.76 14.35
N ALA A 21 -8.93 10.47 13.25
CA ALA A 21 -7.96 11.40 12.68
C ALA A 21 -8.68 12.61 12.08
N TYR A 22 -8.56 13.78 12.73
CA TYR A 22 -9.26 15.01 12.32
C TYR A 22 -9.07 15.37 10.84
N TYR A 23 -7.85 15.19 10.33
CA TYR A 23 -7.51 15.51 8.94
C TYR A 23 -8.06 14.49 7.93
N MET A 24 -8.49 13.32 8.38
CA MET A 24 -9.15 12.32 7.54
C MET A 24 -10.64 12.59 7.36
N GLN A 25 -11.29 13.42 8.20
CA GLN A 25 -12.74 13.63 8.10
C GLN A 25 -13.19 14.07 6.70
N PRO A 26 -12.57 15.09 6.06
CA PRO A 26 -13.00 15.52 4.73
C PRO A 26 -12.80 14.44 3.65
N VAL A 27 -11.81 13.56 3.85
CA VAL A 27 -11.46 12.44 2.96
C VAL A 27 -12.48 11.32 3.11
N ILE A 28 -12.76 10.91 4.35
CA ILE A 28 -13.75 9.86 4.68
C ILE A 28 -15.12 10.28 4.18
N SER A 29 -15.57 11.51 4.43
CA SER A 29 -16.89 11.96 3.96
C SER A 29 -17.04 11.86 2.43
N LYS A 30 -15.97 12.14 1.67
CA LYS A 30 -16.00 11.99 0.20
C LYS A 30 -15.96 10.53 -0.24
N ILE A 31 -15.20 9.67 0.46
CA ILE A 31 -15.22 8.23 0.20
C ILE A 31 -16.60 7.66 0.50
N ASP A 32 -17.18 7.96 1.66
CA ASP A 32 -18.51 7.48 2.06
C ASP A 32 -19.60 7.94 1.08
N ALA A 33 -19.48 9.16 0.52
CA ALA A 33 -20.38 9.63 -0.53
C ALA A 33 -20.28 8.80 -1.83
N ILE A 34 -19.09 8.32 -2.19
CA ILE A 34 -18.92 7.37 -3.31
C ILE A 34 -19.55 6.02 -2.97
N LEU A 35 -19.31 5.52 -1.76
CA LEU A 35 -19.79 4.20 -1.32
C LEU A 35 -21.29 4.15 -1.03
N ALA A 36 -21.96 5.30 -0.91
CA ALA A 36 -23.39 5.39 -0.62
C ALA A 36 -24.29 4.70 -1.67
N ILE A 37 -23.77 4.45 -2.87
CA ILE A 37 -24.47 3.72 -3.94
C ILE A 37 -24.67 2.23 -3.59
N GLN A 38 -23.89 1.68 -2.65
CA GLN A 38 -23.99 0.30 -2.15
C GLN A 38 -23.88 -0.79 -3.24
N ASP A 39 -23.10 -0.50 -4.28
CA ASP A 39 -22.80 -1.45 -5.36
C ASP A 39 -21.41 -2.07 -5.19
N VAL A 40 -21.31 -3.37 -5.48
CA VAL A 40 -20.08 -4.16 -5.30
C VAL A 40 -18.92 -3.60 -6.12
N GLU A 41 -19.18 -3.20 -7.36
CA GLU A 41 -18.19 -2.65 -8.27
C GLU A 41 -17.77 -1.24 -7.84
N ILE A 42 -18.70 -0.45 -7.31
CA ILE A 42 -18.41 0.89 -6.77
C ILE A 42 -17.42 0.84 -5.61
N TYR A 43 -17.52 -0.16 -4.72
CA TYR A 43 -16.57 -0.32 -3.63
C TYR A 43 -15.15 -0.63 -4.13
N GLN A 44 -15.02 -1.45 -5.17
CA GLN A 44 -13.71 -1.73 -5.79
C GLN A 44 -13.19 -0.49 -6.51
N ASN A 45 -14.04 0.17 -7.27
CA ASN A 45 -13.71 1.36 -8.06
C ASN A 45 -13.42 2.58 -7.19
N ALA A 46 -13.84 2.62 -5.92
CA ALA A 46 -13.55 3.71 -4.99
C ALA A 46 -12.04 4.03 -4.89
N PHE A 47 -11.17 3.03 -5.02
CA PHE A 47 -9.72 3.22 -5.07
C PHE A 47 -9.27 4.14 -6.21
N ASN A 48 -9.96 4.11 -7.35
CA ASN A 48 -9.63 4.92 -8.52
C ASN A 48 -10.06 6.40 -8.38
N TYR A 49 -10.81 6.74 -7.34
CA TYR A 49 -11.21 8.13 -7.05
C TYR A 49 -10.31 8.82 -6.02
N LEU A 50 -9.26 8.13 -5.54
CA LEU A 50 -8.39 8.68 -4.48
C LEU A 50 -7.67 9.97 -4.90
N TYR A 51 -7.35 10.13 -6.19
CA TYR A 51 -6.85 11.39 -6.73
C TYR A 51 -7.81 12.54 -6.44
N GLU A 52 -9.06 12.42 -6.88
CA GLU A 52 -10.08 13.46 -6.76
C GLU A 52 -10.48 13.68 -5.29
N VAL A 53 -10.60 12.60 -4.52
CA VAL A 53 -10.93 12.65 -3.09
C VAL A 53 -9.88 13.42 -2.30
N ILE A 54 -8.60 13.10 -2.50
CA ILE A 54 -7.51 13.74 -1.74
C ILE A 54 -7.33 15.19 -2.20
N GLN A 55 -7.34 15.44 -3.51
CA GLN A 55 -7.21 16.80 -4.06
C GLN A 55 -8.39 17.67 -3.63
N GLY A 56 -9.62 17.17 -3.71
CA GLY A 56 -10.83 17.87 -3.31
C GLY A 56 -10.97 18.08 -1.80
N SER A 57 -10.17 17.39 -0.98
CA SER A 57 -10.15 17.56 0.49
C SER A 57 -9.11 18.57 0.97
N LYS A 58 -8.24 19.04 0.09
CA LYS A 58 -7.08 19.87 0.44
C LYS A 58 -7.45 21.12 1.23
N ASP A 59 -8.41 21.90 0.74
CA ASP A 59 -8.78 23.18 1.36
C ASP A 59 -9.40 23.00 2.76
N GLU A 60 -10.20 21.95 2.94
CA GLU A 60 -10.80 21.61 4.24
C GLU A 60 -9.73 21.17 5.23
N VAL A 61 -8.78 20.33 4.80
CA VAL A 61 -7.64 19.91 5.61
C VAL A 61 -6.77 21.12 6.00
N GLU A 62 -6.49 22.02 5.06
CA GLU A 62 -5.74 23.25 5.34
C GLU A 62 -6.46 24.16 6.35
N LYS A 63 -7.79 24.27 6.27
CA LYS A 63 -8.59 24.99 7.28
C LYS A 63 -8.45 24.36 8.66
N ILE A 64 -8.49 23.03 8.77
CA ILE A 64 -8.30 22.32 10.04
C ILE A 64 -6.90 22.61 10.62
N ILE A 65 -5.84 22.53 9.79
CA ILE A 65 -4.47 22.81 10.24
C ILE A 65 -4.35 24.26 10.74
N LYS A 66 -4.86 25.24 9.98
CA LYS A 66 -4.86 26.66 10.38
C LYS A 66 -5.60 26.89 11.70
N GLN A 67 -6.79 26.32 11.86
CA GLN A 67 -7.56 26.42 13.11
C GLN A 67 -6.80 25.82 14.31
N ARG A 68 -6.10 24.70 14.12
CA ARG A 68 -5.29 24.09 15.18
C ARG A 68 -4.09 24.95 15.56
N LYS A 69 -3.45 25.63 14.60
CA LYS A 69 -2.37 26.59 14.91
C LYS A 69 -2.91 27.78 15.68
N LEU A 70 -4.04 28.35 15.27
CA LEU A 70 -4.69 29.46 15.99
C LEU A 70 -5.03 29.09 17.44
N ARG A 71 -5.38 27.82 17.70
CA ARG A 71 -5.64 27.29 19.05
C ARG A 71 -4.38 26.90 19.83
N GLY A 72 -3.18 27.11 19.27
CA GLY A 72 -1.91 26.72 19.91
C GLY A 72 -1.67 25.21 19.99
N LEU A 73 -2.48 24.38 19.30
CA LEU A 73 -2.37 22.92 19.32
C LEU A 73 -1.23 22.38 18.44
N ILE A 74 -0.75 23.20 17.51
CA ILE A 74 0.42 22.90 16.66
C ILE A 74 1.28 24.16 16.52
N LYS A 75 2.59 23.95 16.35
CA LYS A 75 3.57 25.05 16.21
C LYS A 75 3.86 25.39 14.74
N ASP A 76 3.99 24.38 13.89
CA ASP A 76 4.39 24.51 12.48
C ASP A 76 3.32 23.94 11.54
N GLU A 77 2.67 24.84 10.79
CA GLU A 77 1.69 24.51 9.74
C GLU A 77 2.29 23.68 8.60
N LYS A 78 3.49 24.02 8.13
CA LYS A 78 4.11 23.38 6.97
C LYS A 78 4.54 21.96 7.30
N GLN A 79 5.17 21.76 8.46
CA GLN A 79 5.55 20.43 8.92
C GLN A 79 4.32 19.55 9.16
N THR A 80 3.27 20.12 9.80
CA THR A 80 2.01 19.41 10.02
C THR A 80 1.35 19.03 8.69
N ALA A 81 1.24 19.95 7.73
CA ALA A 81 0.67 19.68 6.43
C ALA A 81 1.40 18.55 5.70
N LYS A 82 2.73 18.52 5.75
CA LYS A 82 3.53 17.46 5.14
C LYS A 82 3.27 16.10 5.79
N ALA A 83 3.22 16.03 7.11
CA ALA A 83 2.94 14.79 7.84
C ALA A 83 1.50 14.29 7.58
N VAL A 84 0.54 15.21 7.56
CA VAL A 84 -0.88 14.93 7.29
C VAL A 84 -1.05 14.34 5.88
N VAL A 85 -0.51 14.99 4.86
CA VAL A 85 -0.59 14.49 3.47
C VAL A 85 0.07 13.12 3.32
N GLY A 86 1.17 12.88 4.04
CA GLY A 86 1.86 11.57 4.05
C GLY A 86 0.99 10.43 4.60
N ASN A 87 0.15 10.70 5.60
CA ASN A 87 -0.70 9.69 6.23
C ASN A 87 -2.09 9.57 5.60
N ILE A 88 -2.60 10.63 4.96
CA ILE A 88 -3.93 10.61 4.32
C ILE A 88 -4.02 9.48 3.28
N PHE A 89 -3.00 9.33 2.44
CA PHE A 89 -3.06 8.36 1.36
C PHE A 89 -3.08 6.90 1.84
N PRO A 90 -2.16 6.45 2.72
CA PRO A 90 -2.24 5.12 3.34
C PRO A 90 -3.55 4.87 4.08
N TYR A 91 -4.06 5.84 4.85
CA TYR A 91 -5.32 5.68 5.57
C TYR A 91 -6.53 5.59 4.64
N ALA A 92 -6.54 6.34 3.54
CA ALA A 92 -7.61 6.23 2.56
C ALA A 92 -7.61 4.84 1.88
N VAL A 93 -6.44 4.30 1.54
CA VAL A 93 -6.31 2.94 0.99
C VAL A 93 -6.78 1.89 2.00
N ILE A 94 -6.34 1.97 3.26
CA ILE A 94 -6.81 1.06 4.32
C ILE A 94 -8.34 1.14 4.47
N TYR A 95 -8.90 2.35 4.53
CA TYR A 95 -10.32 2.54 4.74
C TYR A 95 -11.14 1.90 3.62
N ILE A 96 -10.78 2.14 2.35
CA ILE A 96 -11.45 1.52 1.19
C ILE A 96 -11.25 0.00 1.19
N PHE A 97 -10.07 -0.51 1.55
CA PHE A 97 -9.82 -1.94 1.68
C PHE A 97 -10.76 -2.58 2.70
N LEU A 98 -10.87 -2.00 3.89
CA LEU A 98 -11.76 -2.51 4.94
C LEU A 98 -13.23 -2.40 4.52
N LYS A 99 -13.62 -1.35 3.81
CA LYS A 99 -14.97 -1.24 3.22
C LYS A 99 -15.25 -2.32 2.18
N ASN A 100 -14.27 -2.71 1.37
CA ASN A 100 -14.40 -3.87 0.48
C ASN A 100 -14.53 -5.18 1.27
N LYS A 101 -13.76 -5.33 2.36
CA LYS A 101 -13.87 -6.49 3.25
C LYS A 101 -15.24 -6.60 3.93
N GLU A 102 -15.80 -5.47 4.37
CA GLU A 102 -17.15 -5.35 4.96
C GLU A 102 -18.23 -6.02 4.08
N ILE A 103 -18.12 -5.83 2.76
CA ILE A 103 -19.05 -6.38 1.76
C ILE A 103 -18.56 -7.67 1.10
N LYS A 104 -17.51 -8.31 1.64
CA LYS A 104 -16.95 -9.60 1.15
C LYS A 104 -16.31 -9.54 -0.24
N ASN A 105 -15.88 -8.36 -0.70
CA ASN A 105 -14.99 -8.26 -1.85
C ASN A 105 -13.58 -8.77 -1.54
N ILE A 106 -13.20 -8.81 -0.26
CA ILE A 106 -11.92 -9.30 0.23
C ILE A 106 -12.21 -10.36 1.30
N ASP A 107 -11.50 -11.48 1.23
CA ASP A 107 -11.72 -12.59 2.14
C ASP A 107 -11.33 -12.27 3.58
N GLN A 108 -11.99 -12.97 4.52
CA GLN A 108 -11.91 -12.67 5.95
C GLN A 108 -10.51 -12.91 6.54
N HIS A 109 -9.73 -13.83 5.97
CA HIS A 109 -8.38 -14.19 6.40
C HIS A 109 -7.29 -13.24 5.86
N ILE A 110 -7.67 -12.22 5.09
CA ILE A 110 -6.73 -11.24 4.50
C ILE A 110 -6.83 -9.93 5.28
N TYR A 111 -5.70 -9.45 5.77
CA TYR A 111 -5.61 -8.28 6.63
C TYR A 111 -4.77 -7.18 5.99
N ILE A 112 -4.97 -5.93 6.40
CA ILE A 112 -4.17 -4.79 5.98
C ILE A 112 -3.75 -3.94 7.19
N THR A 113 -2.52 -3.43 7.19
CA THR A 113 -2.04 -2.52 8.24
C THR A 113 -0.92 -1.60 7.73
N ASN A 114 -0.77 -0.45 8.37
CA ASN A 114 0.41 0.41 8.23
C ASN A 114 1.43 0.23 9.38
N LYS A 115 1.16 -0.69 10.33
CA LYS A 115 2.02 -0.96 11.49
C LYS A 115 2.80 -2.25 11.28
N LYS A 116 4.08 -2.15 10.92
CA LYS A 116 4.99 -3.31 10.74
C LYS A 116 5.00 -4.25 11.95
N SER A 117 4.98 -3.68 13.16
CA SER A 117 4.97 -4.42 14.42
C SER A 117 3.67 -5.19 14.70
N ALA A 118 2.58 -4.90 13.98
CA ALA A 118 1.32 -5.64 14.11
C ALA A 118 1.35 -6.99 13.37
N VAL A 119 2.31 -7.19 12.46
CA VAL A 119 2.46 -8.41 11.69
C VAL A 119 3.56 -9.26 12.32
N ARG A 120 3.16 -10.29 13.07
CA ARG A 120 4.07 -11.22 13.74
C ARG A 120 4.92 -11.92 12.68
N GLY A 121 6.25 -11.92 12.84
CA GLY A 121 7.19 -12.53 11.90
C GLY A 121 7.52 -11.68 10.66
N PHE A 122 6.97 -10.47 10.52
CA PHE A 122 7.24 -9.62 9.36
C PHE A 122 8.70 -9.17 9.24
N GLU A 123 9.41 -9.08 10.35
CA GLU A 123 10.85 -8.79 10.37
C GLU A 123 11.66 -9.89 9.64
N ASN A 124 11.27 -11.16 9.75
CA ASN A 124 11.87 -12.27 9.01
C ASN A 124 11.62 -12.15 7.50
N VAL A 125 10.44 -11.65 7.11
CA VAL A 125 10.04 -11.45 5.70
C VAL A 125 10.75 -10.25 5.08
N SER A 126 10.86 -9.15 5.82
CA SER A 126 11.27 -7.85 5.28
C SER A 126 12.76 -7.55 5.43
N THR A 127 13.53 -8.39 6.11
CA THR A 127 14.96 -8.14 6.36
C THR A 127 15.84 -9.00 5.46
N ILE A 128 16.64 -8.34 4.63
CA ILE A 128 17.72 -8.98 3.86
C ILE A 128 19.03 -8.72 4.61
N LYS A 129 19.79 -9.77 4.92
CA LYS A 129 21.10 -9.66 5.56
C LYS A 129 22.19 -9.54 4.51
N LEU A 130 23.21 -8.73 4.79
CA LEU A 130 24.38 -8.52 3.96
C LEU A 130 25.61 -8.79 4.82
N GLY A 131 26.46 -9.75 4.44
CA GLY A 131 27.71 -10.04 5.15
C GLY A 131 27.54 -10.25 6.65
N ASP A 132 28.44 -9.65 7.44
CA ASP A 132 28.59 -9.89 8.88
C ASP A 132 27.89 -8.79 9.71
N GLY A 133 26.57 -8.69 9.55
CA GLY A 133 25.70 -7.95 10.46
C GLY A 133 24.95 -6.77 9.84
N GLU A 134 25.21 -6.42 8.58
CA GLU A 134 24.44 -5.41 7.88
C GLU A 134 23.07 -5.94 7.43
N GLN A 135 22.09 -5.04 7.38
CA GLN A 135 20.71 -5.38 7.01
C GLN A 135 20.07 -4.29 6.15
N GLN A 136 19.18 -4.71 5.25
CA GLN A 136 18.36 -3.84 4.42
C GLN A 136 16.88 -4.20 4.58
N LYS A 137 16.05 -3.17 4.72
CA LYS A 137 14.60 -3.28 4.89
C LYS A 137 13.88 -2.43 3.84
N PRO A 138 12.67 -2.81 3.41
CA PRO A 138 11.92 -2.05 2.45
C PRO A 138 11.39 -0.76 3.09
N ASP A 139 11.29 0.27 2.26
CA ASP A 139 10.33 1.34 2.53
C ASP A 139 8.93 0.76 2.32
N CYS A 140 8.16 0.67 3.39
CA CYS A 140 6.91 -0.07 3.46
C CYS A 140 5.89 0.81 4.15
N ASP A 141 4.91 1.25 3.37
CA ASP A 141 3.85 2.14 3.80
C ASP A 141 2.63 1.32 4.27
N LEU A 142 2.32 0.21 3.58
CA LEU A 142 1.28 -0.75 3.98
C LEU A 142 1.76 -2.20 3.80
N ILE A 143 1.15 -3.09 4.57
CA ILE A 143 1.30 -4.54 4.48
C ILE A 143 -0.09 -5.14 4.35
N ILE A 144 -0.30 -5.93 3.29
CA ILE A 144 -1.45 -6.83 3.19
C ILE A 144 -0.93 -8.24 3.47
N TYR A 145 -1.57 -8.97 4.38
CA TYR A 145 -1.03 -10.26 4.83
C TYR A 145 -2.11 -11.26 5.18
N SER A 146 -1.71 -12.53 5.17
CA SER A 146 -2.48 -13.63 5.72
C SER A 146 -1.57 -14.63 6.42
N TYR A 147 -2.11 -15.29 7.45
CA TYR A 147 -1.48 -16.45 8.10
C TYR A 147 -2.07 -17.78 7.62
N HIS A 148 -2.92 -17.75 6.59
CA HIS A 148 -3.50 -18.95 6.00
C HIS A 148 -2.49 -19.63 5.08
N THR A 149 -1.40 -20.15 5.68
CA THR A 149 -0.32 -20.88 5.02
C THR A 149 0.11 -22.04 5.91
N SER A 150 0.66 -23.09 5.32
CA SER A 150 1.25 -24.22 6.05
C SER A 150 2.69 -23.95 6.52
N ALA A 151 3.30 -22.85 6.09
CA ALA A 151 4.67 -22.52 6.45
C ALA A 151 4.75 -21.91 7.87
N ASN A 152 5.75 -22.36 8.63
CA ASN A 152 6.12 -21.78 9.93
C ASN A 152 7.52 -21.18 9.87
N ILE A 153 7.78 -20.21 10.74
CA ILE A 153 9.10 -19.63 10.97
C ILE A 153 9.38 -19.54 12.47
N SER A 154 10.66 -19.44 12.84
CA SER A 154 11.04 -19.14 14.22
C SER A 154 10.91 -17.65 14.50
N ASP A 155 10.34 -17.30 15.65
CA ASP A 155 10.22 -15.93 16.14
C ASP A 155 11.49 -15.35 16.79
N GLY A 156 12.62 -16.04 16.65
CA GLY A 156 13.90 -15.66 17.26
C GLY A 156 14.10 -16.20 18.68
N ASN A 157 13.05 -16.72 19.32
CA ASN A 157 13.11 -17.39 20.63
C ASN A 157 12.88 -18.92 20.51
N ASN A 158 13.15 -19.49 19.33
CA ASN A 158 12.88 -20.90 18.99
C ASN A 158 11.41 -21.33 19.11
N GLN A 159 10.46 -20.39 19.14
CA GLN A 159 9.04 -20.72 19.01
C GLN A 159 8.65 -20.69 17.53
N GLU A 160 7.97 -21.74 17.08
CA GLU A 160 7.37 -21.76 15.75
C GLU A 160 6.10 -20.90 15.73
N ILE A 161 6.03 -20.05 14.71
CA ILE A 161 4.90 -19.17 14.47
C ILE A 161 4.48 -19.29 13.00
N PRO A 162 3.19 -19.09 12.69
CA PRO A 162 2.75 -19.07 11.30
C PRO A 162 3.49 -18.01 10.50
N TYR A 163 3.95 -18.39 9.31
CA TYR A 163 4.59 -17.47 8.38
C TYR A 163 3.58 -16.44 7.86
N PRO A 164 3.85 -15.13 7.92
CA PRO A 164 2.98 -14.16 7.29
C PRO A 164 3.27 -14.11 5.79
N LYS A 165 2.38 -14.67 4.97
CA LYS A 165 2.39 -14.41 3.52
C LYS A 165 2.03 -12.94 3.31
N CYS A 166 2.82 -12.18 2.55
CA CYS A 166 2.69 -10.73 2.49
C CYS A 166 2.75 -10.13 1.09
N ILE A 167 2.00 -9.04 0.91
CA ILE A 167 2.20 -8.02 -0.11
C ILE A 167 2.65 -6.74 0.61
N ILE A 168 3.82 -6.25 0.25
CA ILE A 168 4.40 -5.00 0.73
C ILE A 168 4.03 -3.90 -0.27
N LEU A 169 3.29 -2.88 0.19
CA LEU A 169 2.93 -1.74 -0.65
C LEU A 169 3.76 -0.51 -0.27
N SER A 170 4.37 0.10 -1.28
CA SER A 170 4.93 1.45 -1.16
C SER A 170 4.00 2.45 -1.83
N LEU A 171 3.53 3.42 -1.06
CA LEU A 171 2.52 4.40 -1.44
C LEU A 171 3.19 5.76 -1.59
N LYS A 172 3.13 6.34 -2.78
CA LYS A 172 3.71 7.66 -3.04
C LYS A 172 2.73 8.58 -3.74
N THR A 173 2.55 9.79 -3.21
CA THR A 173 1.73 10.84 -3.84
C THR A 173 2.40 11.46 -5.08
N SER A 174 3.74 11.33 -5.19
CA SER A 174 4.57 11.81 -6.30
C SER A 174 5.71 10.82 -6.56
N LEU A 175 6.20 10.76 -7.81
CA LEU A 175 7.20 9.79 -8.29
C LEU A 175 8.62 10.37 -8.30
N ARG A 176 8.89 11.45 -7.55
CA ARG A 176 10.25 11.99 -7.38
C ARG A 176 11.17 10.95 -6.71
N GLU A 177 12.40 11.33 -6.37
CA GLU A 177 13.45 10.42 -5.87
C GLU A 177 13.06 9.46 -4.72
N ARG A 178 11.94 9.69 -4.03
CA ARG A 178 11.40 8.84 -2.96
C ARG A 178 10.99 7.44 -3.40
N ALA A 179 10.60 7.25 -4.66
CA ALA A 179 10.35 5.90 -5.17
C ALA A 179 11.65 5.07 -5.27
N SER A 180 12.81 5.72 -5.12
CA SER A 180 14.10 5.07 -5.32
C SER A 180 14.48 4.05 -4.27
N GLN A 181 13.97 4.21 -3.05
CA GLN A 181 14.33 3.32 -1.94
C GLN A 181 13.67 1.95 -2.11
N THR A 182 12.37 1.93 -2.44
CA THR A 182 11.62 0.68 -2.58
C THR A 182 12.09 -0.16 -3.77
N TYR A 183 12.39 0.46 -4.93
CA TYR A 183 12.88 -0.32 -6.07
C TYR A 183 14.27 -0.93 -5.79
N LYS A 184 15.14 -0.21 -5.05
CA LYS A 184 16.47 -0.74 -4.65
C LYS A 184 16.31 -1.98 -3.78
N TRP A 185 15.38 -1.95 -2.83
CA TRP A 185 15.11 -3.11 -1.99
C TRP A 185 14.53 -4.28 -2.79
N LYS A 186 13.60 -4.03 -3.72
CA LYS A 186 13.07 -5.07 -4.62
C LYS A 186 14.16 -5.67 -5.52
N LEU A 187 15.05 -4.86 -6.08
CA LEU A 187 16.23 -5.37 -6.81
C LEU A 187 17.11 -6.25 -5.93
N LEU A 188 17.35 -5.83 -4.68
CA LEU A 188 18.12 -6.64 -3.73
C LEU A 188 17.41 -7.95 -3.40
N LEU A 189 16.08 -7.94 -3.26
CA LEU A 189 15.26 -9.13 -3.08
C LEU A 189 15.40 -10.10 -4.26
N GLU A 190 15.32 -9.62 -5.50
CA GLU A 190 15.54 -10.44 -6.70
C GLU A 190 16.95 -11.07 -6.70
N ILE A 191 17.97 -10.26 -6.44
CA ILE A 191 19.37 -10.72 -6.35
C ILE A 191 19.54 -11.78 -5.24
N ALA A 192 18.89 -11.58 -4.10
CA ALA A 192 18.99 -12.49 -2.97
C ALA A 192 18.35 -13.86 -3.26
N ASN A 193 17.34 -13.90 -4.14
CA ASN A 193 16.62 -15.11 -4.53
C ASN A 193 17.16 -15.78 -5.80
N ASP A 194 18.04 -15.13 -6.54
CA ASP A 194 18.75 -15.74 -7.68
C ASP A 194 19.89 -16.66 -7.20
N HIS A 195 19.73 -17.97 -7.44
CA HIS A 195 20.70 -19.00 -7.06
C HIS A 195 22.06 -18.89 -7.77
N GLY A 196 22.13 -18.27 -8.95
CA GLY A 196 23.36 -18.13 -9.74
C GLY A 196 24.04 -16.76 -9.59
N SER A 197 23.56 -15.92 -8.68
CA SER A 197 23.97 -14.53 -8.61
C SER A 197 25.38 -14.35 -8.02
N LYS A 198 26.34 -13.98 -8.87
CA LYS A 198 27.67 -13.53 -8.43
C LYS A 198 27.62 -12.28 -7.54
N ILE A 199 26.55 -11.48 -7.66
CA ILE A 199 26.32 -10.31 -6.81
C ILE A 199 25.95 -10.75 -5.40
N LYS A 200 25.08 -11.78 -5.28
CA LYS A 200 24.74 -12.42 -4.00
C LYS A 200 25.98 -12.90 -3.27
N GLU A 201 26.86 -13.62 -3.96
CA GLU A 201 28.12 -14.10 -3.41
C GLU A 201 29.06 -12.95 -3.00
N LYS A 202 29.27 -11.98 -3.89
CA LYS A 202 30.18 -10.85 -3.67
C LYS A 202 29.84 -10.05 -2.40
N TYR A 203 28.56 -9.85 -2.12
CA TYR A 203 28.10 -9.05 -0.99
C TYR A 203 27.62 -9.89 0.20
N GLY A 204 27.79 -11.21 0.16
CA GLY A 204 27.30 -12.11 1.21
C GLY A 204 25.80 -11.94 1.49
N ILE A 205 24.99 -11.78 0.44
CA ILE A 205 23.56 -11.53 0.58
C ILE A 205 22.88 -12.82 1.05
N ASN A 206 22.26 -12.77 2.23
CA ASN A 206 21.52 -13.88 2.81
C ASN A 206 20.05 -13.50 3.03
N TYR A 207 19.18 -14.23 2.37
CA TYR A 207 17.74 -14.14 2.48
C TYR A 207 17.17 -15.53 2.24
N ASN A 208 16.51 -16.08 3.26
CA ASN A 208 15.91 -17.39 3.19
C ASN A 208 14.56 -17.34 3.90
N VAL A 209 13.50 -17.28 3.09
CA VAL A 209 12.11 -17.24 3.56
C VAL A 209 11.33 -18.35 2.86
N PRO A 210 10.30 -18.93 3.50
CA PRO A 210 9.47 -19.95 2.87
C PRO A 210 8.80 -19.48 1.57
N GLU A 211 8.41 -18.21 1.50
CA GLU A 211 7.74 -17.62 0.34
C GLU A 211 8.11 -16.14 0.22
N ILE A 212 8.54 -15.72 -0.97
CA ILE A 212 8.98 -14.35 -1.22
C ILE A 212 7.76 -13.41 -1.17
N PRO A 213 7.83 -12.27 -0.44
CA PRO A 213 6.73 -11.30 -0.45
C PRO A 213 6.62 -10.61 -1.82
N LEU A 214 5.38 -10.30 -2.23
CA LEU A 214 5.18 -9.41 -3.37
C LEU A 214 5.45 -7.97 -2.93
N VAL A 215 6.09 -7.19 -3.78
CA VAL A 215 6.40 -5.77 -3.59
C VAL A 215 5.69 -4.99 -4.67
N CYS A 216 4.66 -4.26 -4.28
CA CYS A 216 3.89 -3.43 -5.19
C CYS A 216 4.09 -1.95 -4.89
N PHE A 217 3.85 -1.14 -5.92
CA PHE A 217 3.94 0.29 -5.84
C PHE A 217 2.58 0.91 -6.14
N VAL A 218 2.19 1.91 -5.37
CA VAL A 218 0.88 2.57 -5.52
C VAL A 218 1.10 4.08 -5.56
N THR A 219 0.51 4.75 -6.55
CA THR A 219 0.61 6.21 -6.64
C THR A 219 -0.68 6.90 -7.01
N VAL A 220 -0.86 8.11 -6.48
CA VAL A 220 -1.89 9.06 -6.94
C VAL A 220 -1.41 9.84 -8.18
N ASN A 221 -0.09 9.95 -8.38
CA ASN A 221 0.52 10.65 -9.51
C ASN A 221 0.07 12.12 -9.68
N PHE A 222 0.09 12.92 -8.60
CA PHE A 222 -0.43 14.30 -8.62
C PHE A 222 0.21 15.22 -9.67
N TYR A 223 1.47 14.95 -10.05
CA TYR A 223 2.23 15.76 -10.98
C TYR A 223 2.35 15.14 -12.38
N ASN A 224 1.58 14.09 -12.68
CA ASN A 224 1.62 13.37 -13.95
C ASN A 224 3.04 12.87 -14.35
N GLU A 225 3.84 12.50 -13.36
CA GLU A 225 5.24 12.08 -13.51
C GLU A 225 5.36 10.68 -14.13
N ILE A 226 4.28 9.90 -14.16
CA ILE A 226 4.26 8.52 -14.67
C ILE A 226 4.57 8.43 -16.17
N ASN A 227 4.40 9.54 -16.89
CA ASN A 227 4.71 9.66 -18.31
C ASN A 227 6.21 9.89 -18.57
N ASN A 228 6.99 10.15 -17.53
CA ASN A 228 8.44 10.22 -17.64
C ASN A 228 9.02 8.79 -17.84
N PRO A 229 9.79 8.53 -18.90
CA PRO A 229 10.32 7.19 -19.19
C PRO A 229 11.18 6.59 -18.08
N GLN A 230 11.95 7.40 -17.34
CA GLN A 230 12.78 6.91 -16.24
C GLN A 230 11.91 6.47 -15.06
N GLN A 231 10.90 7.27 -14.71
CA GLN A 231 9.96 6.94 -13.64
C GLN A 231 9.12 5.71 -14.02
N ARG A 232 8.64 5.65 -15.26
CA ARG A 232 7.94 4.49 -15.78
C ARG A 232 8.83 3.24 -15.81
N GLY A 233 10.09 3.37 -16.22
CA GLY A 233 11.06 2.27 -16.20
C GLY A 233 11.30 1.72 -14.80
N MET A 234 11.43 2.58 -13.79
CA MET A 234 11.56 2.19 -12.39
C MET A 234 10.35 1.39 -11.90
N LEU A 235 9.13 1.73 -12.33
CA LEU A 235 7.93 1.01 -11.89
C LEU A 235 7.88 -0.46 -12.36
N LYS A 236 8.66 -0.83 -13.39
CA LYS A 236 8.74 -2.21 -13.90
C LYS A 236 9.42 -3.19 -12.94
N PHE A 237 10.15 -2.71 -11.94
CA PHE A 237 10.81 -3.57 -10.98
C PHE A 237 9.85 -4.14 -9.92
N PHE A 238 8.69 -3.52 -9.74
CA PHE A 238 7.68 -3.99 -8.79
C PHE A 238 6.87 -5.13 -9.39
N ASP A 239 6.38 -6.03 -8.54
CA ASP A 239 5.52 -7.14 -8.96
C ASP A 239 4.20 -6.63 -9.56
N LYS A 240 3.74 -5.46 -9.07
CA LYS A 240 2.62 -4.72 -9.64
C LYS A 240 2.75 -3.24 -9.33
N ALA A 241 2.40 -2.38 -10.29
CA ALA A 241 2.27 -0.94 -10.08
C ALA A 241 0.81 -0.54 -10.24
N PHE A 242 0.30 0.28 -9.32
CA PHE A 242 -1.08 0.73 -9.30
C PHE A 242 -1.19 2.26 -9.35
N LEU A 243 -2.19 2.73 -10.09
CA LEU A 243 -2.57 4.13 -10.17
C LEU A 243 -3.92 4.36 -9.49
N ALA A 244 -3.93 5.20 -8.45
CA ALA A 244 -5.10 5.56 -7.66
C ALA A 244 -5.91 6.70 -8.29
N LYS A 245 -6.15 6.60 -9.59
CA LYS A 245 -6.84 7.58 -10.43
C LYS A 245 -7.62 6.83 -11.50
N LYS A 246 -8.77 7.35 -11.91
CA LYS A 246 -9.45 6.87 -13.12
C LYS A 246 -8.53 6.97 -14.32
N LEU A 247 -8.42 5.87 -15.05
CA LEU A 247 -7.88 5.87 -16.40
C LEU A 247 -9.01 6.37 -17.29
N ASP A 248 -8.93 7.63 -17.74
CA ASP A 248 -9.93 8.20 -18.63
C ASP A 248 -9.93 7.39 -19.93
N ASN A 249 -10.98 6.60 -20.14
CA ASN A 249 -11.03 5.65 -21.24
C ASN A 249 -11.22 6.29 -22.64
N GLU A 250 -11.35 7.62 -22.77
CA GLU A 250 -11.79 8.25 -24.03
C GLU A 250 -11.03 9.53 -24.45
N LYS A 251 -9.99 9.99 -23.72
CA LYS A 251 -9.18 11.16 -24.15
C LYS A 251 -7.66 10.94 -24.17
N GLU A 252 -7.18 9.80 -23.66
CA GLU A 252 -5.83 9.27 -23.93
C GLU A 252 -5.85 8.14 -25.00
N THR A 253 -6.92 8.11 -25.79
CA THR A 253 -6.97 7.37 -27.05
C THR A 253 -6.41 8.26 -28.14
N ASP A 254 -5.11 8.11 -28.40
CA ASP A 254 -4.47 8.16 -29.72
C ASP A 254 -2.98 8.44 -29.56
N LEU A 255 -2.22 7.36 -29.28
CA LEU A 255 -0.84 7.09 -29.77
C LEU A 255 -0.12 5.97 -28.99
N ASN A 256 -0.57 5.60 -27.77
CA ASN A 256 0.19 4.67 -26.91
C ASN A 256 -0.56 3.41 -26.40
N ARG A 257 -1.83 3.21 -26.75
CA ARG A 257 -2.58 1.99 -26.37
C ARG A 257 -2.25 0.81 -27.29
N GLN A 258 -1.01 0.29 -27.22
CA GLN A 258 -0.79 -1.12 -27.51
C GLN A 258 -1.28 -1.92 -26.30
N LYS A 259 -2.45 -2.55 -26.49
CA LYS A 259 -3.27 -3.35 -25.54
C LYS A 259 -2.58 -4.62 -24.98
N SER A 260 -1.26 -4.62 -24.80
CA SER A 260 -0.52 -5.70 -24.12
C SER A 260 0.68 -5.22 -23.30
N GLN A 261 0.87 -3.90 -23.08
CA GLN A 261 2.13 -3.34 -22.55
C GLN A 261 2.02 -2.34 -21.38
N ASP A 262 0.84 -2.03 -20.84
CA ASP A 262 0.76 -1.20 -19.62
C ASP A 262 0.80 -2.08 -18.36
N PHE A 263 1.99 -2.22 -17.77
CA PHE A 263 2.22 -2.97 -16.52
C PHE A 263 1.69 -2.22 -15.28
N ILE A 264 1.12 -1.02 -15.49
CA ILE A 264 0.52 -0.18 -14.47
C ILE A 264 -1.00 -0.36 -14.54
N SER A 265 -1.59 -0.82 -13.45
CA SER A 265 -3.03 -1.08 -13.34
C SER A 265 -3.76 0.04 -12.59
N PRO A 266 -5.06 0.22 -12.80
CA PRO A 266 -5.89 0.97 -11.86
C PRO A 266 -5.85 0.30 -10.48
N LEU A 267 -5.88 1.10 -9.40
CA LEU A 267 -5.80 0.59 -8.03
C LEU A 267 -7.02 -0.27 -7.65
N SER A 268 -8.16 -0.15 -8.34
CA SER A 268 -9.30 -1.06 -8.16
C SER A 268 -8.93 -2.54 -8.37
N GLU A 269 -7.99 -2.86 -9.26
CA GLU A 269 -7.50 -4.23 -9.49
C GLU A 269 -6.77 -4.82 -8.26
N LEU A 270 -6.45 -4.01 -7.24
CA LEU A 270 -5.86 -4.50 -5.99
C LEU A 270 -6.75 -5.55 -5.33
N VAL A 271 -8.08 -5.41 -5.42
CA VAL A 271 -9.03 -6.36 -4.81
C VAL A 271 -8.86 -7.76 -5.40
N ASP A 272 -8.87 -7.86 -6.73
CA ASP A 272 -8.67 -9.13 -7.44
C ASP A 272 -7.27 -9.67 -7.23
N PHE A 273 -6.25 -8.82 -7.34
CA PHE A 273 -4.86 -9.19 -7.16
C PHE A 273 -4.59 -9.80 -5.77
N VAL A 274 -5.15 -9.18 -4.72
CA VAL A 274 -5.04 -9.67 -3.35
C VAL A 274 -5.78 -11.00 -3.17
N ARG A 275 -7.00 -11.12 -3.68
CA ARG A 275 -7.75 -12.38 -3.62
C ARG A 275 -6.98 -13.50 -4.30
N ASP A 276 -6.50 -13.28 -5.51
CA ASP A 276 -5.78 -14.27 -6.29
C ASP A 276 -4.48 -14.73 -5.61
N PHE A 277 -3.73 -13.80 -5.01
CA PHE A 277 -2.48 -14.13 -4.32
C PHE A 277 -2.70 -14.92 -3.02
N PHE A 278 -3.77 -14.65 -2.29
CA PHE A 278 -4.11 -15.29 -1.01
C PHE A 278 -5.16 -16.41 -1.13
N LYS A 279 -5.39 -16.93 -2.35
CA LYS A 279 -6.19 -18.15 -2.53
C LYS A 279 -5.61 -19.30 -1.69
N PRO A 280 -6.46 -20.05 -0.98
CA PRO A 280 -6.07 -21.25 -0.24
C PRO A 280 -5.34 -22.30 -1.10
#